data_AF-A0A485BQE2-F1
#
_entry.id   AF-A0A485BQE2-F1
#
_cell.length_a   1.000
_cell.length_b   1.000
_cell.length_c   1.000
_cell.angle_alpha   90.00
_cell.angle_beta   90.00
_cell.angle_gamma   90.00
#
_symmetry.space_group_name_H-M   'P 1'
#
loop_
_entity.id
_entity.type
_entity.pdbx_description
1 polymer ?
#
loop_
_entity_poly.entity_id
_entity_poly.type
_entity_poly.pdbx_seq_one_letter_code
_entity_poly.pdbx_strand_id
1 'polypeptide(L)'
;MSGIRLSLIWQPARRRAVEIQLHQRAGKSIPEGWGIDSEGQPTTDPQAVLDGAMLTFGGHKGSALAAMVELFAGPLIGDMTSAESLAWDNGAGGLPYGGELILALDPQRFLGEEASAHLARAETLFAGMQAQGARLPGERRYQARLQSEKQGPGAFSQLV
;
A
#
# COMPACT_ATOMS: atom_id res chain seq x y z
N MET A 1 26.20 -10.24 11.06
CA MET A 1 24.92 -9.73 11.59
C MET A 1 24.04 -9.40 10.40
N SER A 2 22.81 -9.90 10.35
CA SER A 2 21.83 -9.46 9.35
C SER A 2 21.36 -8.06 9.75
N GLY A 3 21.56 -7.04 8.90
CA GLY A 3 21.01 -5.70 9.12
C GLY A 3 19.47 -5.70 9.16
N ILE A 4 18.88 -4.68 9.77
CA ILE A 4 17.43 -4.49 9.84
C ILE A 4 16.91 -4.25 8.41
N ARG A 5 15.98 -5.10 7.98
CA ARG A 5 15.33 -4.97 6.67
C ARG A 5 13.96 -4.34 6.84
N LEU A 6 13.81 -3.14 6.31
CA LEU A 6 12.55 -2.43 6.31
C LEU A 6 11.78 -2.75 5.02
N SER A 7 10.52 -3.17 5.14
CA SER A 7 9.64 -3.36 3.99
C SER A 7 8.36 -2.58 4.19
N LEU A 8 8.11 -1.60 3.32
CA LEU A 8 6.86 -0.84 3.28
C LEU A 8 6.02 -1.37 2.12
N ILE A 9 4.78 -1.75 2.41
CA ILE A 9 3.77 -1.93 1.36
C ILE A 9 2.68 -0.92 1.62
N TRP A 10 2.49 -0.07 0.63
CA TRP A 10 1.47 0.96 0.61
C TRP A 10 0.46 0.59 -0.47
N GLN A 11 -0.82 0.49 -0.09
CA GLN A 11 -1.92 0.27 -1.02
C GLN A 11 -2.97 1.35 -0.77
N PRO A 12 -3.04 2.41 -1.62
CA PRO A 12 -3.88 3.57 -1.34
C PRO A 12 -5.38 3.24 -1.31
N ALA A 13 -5.81 2.28 -2.13
CA ALA A 13 -7.23 1.95 -2.28
C ALA A 13 -7.54 0.44 -2.28
N ARG A 14 -6.61 -0.44 -2.69
CA ARG A 14 -6.94 -1.85 -3.00
C ARG A 14 -7.53 -2.63 -1.82
N ARG A 15 -6.99 -2.48 -0.61
CA ARG A 15 -7.56 -3.11 0.59
C ARG A 15 -8.93 -2.53 0.95
N ARG A 16 -9.09 -1.20 0.85
CA ARG A 16 -10.36 -0.52 1.13
C ARG A 16 -11.45 -0.93 0.14
N ALA A 17 -11.14 -1.03 -1.15
CA ALA A 17 -12.08 -1.48 -2.17
C ALA A 17 -12.63 -2.88 -1.86
N VAL A 18 -11.77 -3.81 -1.45
CA VAL A 18 -12.18 -5.16 -1.02
C VAL A 18 -13.07 -5.09 0.23
N GLU A 19 -12.70 -4.30 1.23
CA GLU A 19 -13.51 -4.14 2.45
C GLU A 19 -14.88 -3.51 2.15
N ILE A 20 -14.95 -2.48 1.30
CA ILE A 20 -16.21 -1.86 0.84
C ILE A 20 -17.10 -2.88 0.13
N GLN A 21 -16.55 -3.66 -0.80
CA GLN A 21 -17.30 -4.71 -1.51
C GLN A 21 -17.81 -5.81 -0.55
N LEU A 22 -17.05 -6.16 0.49
CA LEU A 22 -17.51 -7.10 1.51
C LEU A 22 -18.68 -6.52 2.33
N HIS A 23 -18.61 -5.24 2.71
CA HIS A 23 -19.70 -4.54 3.39
C HIS A 23 -20.95 -4.45 2.51
N GLN A 24 -20.80 -4.11 1.22
CA GLN A 24 -21.87 -4.11 0.22
C GLN A 24 -22.56 -5.47 0.14
N ARG A 25 -21.80 -6.56 -0.03
CA ARG A 25 -22.32 -7.93 -0.10
C ARG A 25 -23.00 -8.38 1.20
N ALA A 26 -22.53 -7.86 2.34
CA ALA A 26 -23.11 -8.13 3.65
C ALA A 26 -24.30 -7.22 4.00
N GLY A 27 -24.65 -6.24 3.15
CA GLY A 27 -25.69 -5.25 3.44
C GLY A 27 -25.37 -4.37 4.65
N LYS A 28 -24.08 -4.11 4.92
CA LYS A 28 -23.61 -3.32 6.07
C LYS A 28 -23.08 -1.97 5.61
N SER A 29 -23.32 -0.94 6.42
CA SER A 29 -22.68 0.37 6.23
C SER A 29 -21.16 0.26 6.43
N ILE A 30 -20.42 1.14 5.77
CA ILE A 30 -18.96 1.30 5.95
C ILE A 30 -18.67 2.42 6.97
N PRO A 31 -17.50 2.42 7.62
CA PRO A 31 -17.10 3.51 8.49
C PRO A 31 -17.03 4.86 7.75
N GLU A 32 -17.29 5.95 8.48
CA GLU A 32 -17.14 7.31 7.95
C GLU A 32 -15.70 7.59 7.47
N GLY A 33 -15.58 8.46 6.47
CA GLY A 33 -14.29 8.89 5.91
C GLY A 33 -13.63 7.88 4.96
N TRP A 34 -14.35 6.81 4.58
CA TRP A 34 -13.87 5.83 3.61
C TRP A 34 -14.09 6.29 2.16
N GLY A 35 -15.12 7.10 1.91
CA GLY A 35 -15.44 7.59 0.58
C GLY A 35 -16.46 8.72 0.59
N ILE A 36 -16.74 9.19 -0.62
CA ILE A 36 -17.75 10.19 -0.94
C ILE A 36 -18.62 9.64 -2.08
N ASP A 37 -19.85 10.13 -2.17
CA ASP A 37 -20.75 9.81 -3.28
C ASP A 37 -20.39 10.61 -4.56
N SER A 38 -21.23 10.46 -5.59
CA SER A 38 -21.08 11.15 -6.88
C SER A 38 -21.27 12.68 -6.80
N GLU A 39 -21.91 13.18 -5.74
CA GLU A 39 -22.05 14.61 -5.45
C GLU A 39 -20.89 15.14 -4.58
N GLY A 40 -19.95 14.27 -4.23
CA GLY A 40 -18.80 14.58 -3.39
C GLY A 40 -19.14 14.71 -1.90
N GLN A 41 -20.31 14.26 -1.46
CA GLN A 41 -20.68 14.27 -0.05
C GLN A 41 -20.15 13.02 0.67
N PRO A 42 -19.65 13.14 1.91
CA PRO A 42 -19.28 11.99 2.73
C PRO A 42 -20.46 11.04 2.94
N THR A 43 -20.25 9.74 2.76
CA THR A 43 -21.29 8.73 2.90
C THR A 43 -20.77 7.46 3.59
N THR A 44 -21.70 6.72 4.18
CA THR A 44 -21.47 5.38 4.79
C THR A 44 -22.14 4.26 3.99
N ASP A 45 -22.76 4.59 2.87
CA ASP A 45 -23.31 3.60 1.93
C ASP A 45 -22.17 3.08 1.02
N PRO A 46 -21.86 1.77 1.06
CA PRO A 46 -20.83 1.20 0.21
C PRO A 46 -21.15 1.33 -1.29
N GLN A 47 -22.42 1.29 -1.71
CA GLN A 47 -22.78 1.44 -3.12
C GLN A 47 -22.48 2.86 -3.59
N ALA A 48 -22.92 3.85 -2.82
CA ALA A 48 -22.66 5.26 -3.12
C ALA A 48 -21.15 5.58 -3.22
N VAL A 49 -20.30 4.94 -2.41
CA VAL A 49 -18.83 5.11 -2.54
C VAL A 49 -18.25 4.44 -3.78
N LEU A 50 -18.77 3.28 -4.19
CA LEU A 50 -18.31 2.58 -5.39
C LEU A 50 -18.71 3.35 -6.67
N ASP A 51 -19.86 4.02 -6.64
CA ASP A 51 -20.33 4.88 -7.74
C ASP A 51 -19.70 6.29 -7.69
N GLY A 52 -19.19 6.70 -6.53
CA GLY A 52 -18.49 7.96 -6.29
C GLY A 52 -16.97 7.78 -6.26
N ALA A 53 -16.35 8.10 -5.13
CA ALA A 53 -14.89 7.99 -4.96
C ALA A 53 -14.47 7.51 -3.57
N MET A 54 -13.45 6.64 -3.54
CA MET A 54 -12.77 6.23 -2.32
C MET A 54 -11.76 7.29 -1.88
N LEU A 55 -11.76 7.65 -0.60
CA LEU A 55 -10.78 8.58 -0.06
C LEU A 55 -9.44 7.88 0.22
N THR A 56 -8.34 8.59 -0.04
CA THR A 56 -7.00 8.17 0.38
C THR A 56 -6.77 8.52 1.85
N PHE A 57 -5.93 7.76 2.56
CA PHE A 57 -5.52 8.17 3.91
C PHE A 57 -4.69 9.45 3.85
N GLY A 58 -4.73 10.24 4.92
CA GLY A 58 -3.94 11.48 5.00
C GLY A 58 -4.46 12.62 4.11
N GLY A 59 -5.71 12.53 3.63
CA GLY A 59 -6.36 13.58 2.85
C GLY A 59 -5.55 13.98 1.61
N HIS A 60 -5.33 15.29 1.44
CA HIS A 60 -4.61 15.85 0.30
C HIS A 60 -3.20 15.27 0.09
N LYS A 61 -2.49 14.85 1.15
CA LYS A 61 -1.18 14.21 1.01
C LYS A 61 -1.30 12.80 0.42
N GLY A 62 -2.33 12.07 0.80
CA GLY A 62 -2.64 10.76 0.23
C GLY A 62 -2.99 10.86 -1.25
N SER A 63 -3.79 11.86 -1.61
CA SER A 63 -4.18 12.10 -3.01
C SER A 63 -2.97 12.51 -3.86
N ALA A 64 -2.09 13.35 -3.33
CA ALA A 64 -0.83 13.70 -4.00
C ALA A 64 0.09 12.49 -4.21
N LEU A 65 0.21 11.60 -3.21
CA LEU A 65 0.97 10.36 -3.35
C LEU A 65 0.33 9.39 -4.35
N ALA A 66 -1.00 9.28 -4.38
CA ALA A 66 -1.71 8.47 -5.37
C ALA A 66 -1.50 8.97 -6.80
N ALA A 67 -1.59 10.29 -7.01
CA ALA A 67 -1.29 10.90 -8.29
C ALA A 67 0.18 10.70 -8.72
N MET A 68 1.13 10.78 -7.77
CA MET A 68 2.54 10.49 -8.07
C MET A 68 2.74 9.04 -8.55
N VAL A 69 2.10 8.07 -7.88
CA VAL A 69 2.18 6.65 -8.28
C VAL A 69 1.52 6.41 -9.63
N GLU A 70 0.37 7.01 -9.89
CA GLU A 70 -0.31 6.97 -11.20
C GLU A 70 0.61 7.44 -12.33
N LEU A 71 1.30 8.57 -12.13
CA LEU A 71 2.23 9.12 -13.13
C LEU A 71 3.45 8.22 -13.36
N PHE A 72 3.97 7.59 -12.30
CA PHE A 72 5.13 6.70 -12.39
C PHE A 72 4.81 5.33 -12.98
N ALA A 73 3.64 4.79 -12.66
CA ALA A 73 3.22 3.46 -13.07
C ALA A 73 2.48 3.47 -14.42
N GLY A 74 1.92 4.59 -14.86
CA GLY A 74 1.32 4.74 -16.17
C GLY A 74 2.25 5.48 -17.14
N PRO A 75 2.04 6.81 -17.34
CA PRO A 75 2.71 7.56 -18.40
C PRO A 75 4.24 7.50 -18.42
N LEU A 76 4.91 7.49 -17.25
CA LEU A 76 6.37 7.49 -17.19
C LEU A 76 7.00 6.27 -17.86
N ILE A 77 6.35 5.11 -17.74
CA ILE A 77 6.83 3.84 -18.33
C ILE A 77 6.11 3.49 -19.65
N GLY A 78 5.27 4.40 -20.15
CA GLY A 78 4.51 4.24 -21.39
C GLY A 78 3.26 3.35 -21.26
N ASP A 79 2.75 3.15 -20.04
CA ASP A 79 1.52 2.40 -19.77
C ASP A 79 0.31 3.34 -19.60
N MET A 80 -0.89 2.76 -19.56
CA MET A 80 -2.16 3.47 -19.41
C MET A 80 -2.32 4.08 -18.01
N THR A 81 -3.00 5.22 -17.95
CA THR A 81 -3.62 5.69 -16.71
C THR A 81 -4.81 4.81 -16.32
N SER A 82 -5.19 4.83 -15.05
CA SER A 82 -6.38 4.20 -14.50
C SER A 82 -7.66 4.58 -15.27
N ALA A 83 -7.77 5.84 -15.70
CA ALA A 83 -8.90 6.31 -16.49
C ALA A 83 -8.90 5.73 -17.92
N GLU A 84 -7.75 5.66 -18.56
CA GLU A 84 -7.60 5.05 -19.89
C GLU A 84 -7.82 3.54 -19.84
N SER A 85 -7.31 2.85 -18.81
CA SER A 85 -7.58 1.42 -18.62
C SER A 85 -9.06 1.14 -18.42
N LEU A 86 -9.79 2.00 -17.68
CA LEU A 86 -11.23 1.84 -17.50
C LEU A 86 -11.99 2.07 -18.81
N ALA A 87 -11.61 3.10 -19.58
CA ALA A 87 -12.19 3.36 -20.89
C ALA A 87 -11.92 2.22 -21.87
N TRP A 88 -10.73 1.63 -21.81
CA TRP A 88 -10.34 0.47 -22.61
C TRP A 88 -11.14 -0.79 -22.26
N ASP A 89 -11.38 -1.04 -20.96
CA ASP A 89 -12.20 -2.18 -20.52
C ASP A 89 -13.62 -2.12 -21.08
N ASN A 90 -14.17 -0.92 -21.32
CA ASN A 90 -15.47 -0.70 -21.95
C ASN A 90 -16.60 -1.53 -21.32
N GLY A 91 -16.54 -1.73 -19.99
CA GLY A 91 -17.53 -2.49 -19.23
C GLY A 91 -17.43 -4.01 -19.40
N ALA A 92 -16.34 -4.54 -19.97
CA ALA A 92 -16.10 -5.97 -20.06
C ALA A 92 -15.88 -6.62 -18.70
N GLY A 93 -15.56 -5.84 -17.67
CA GLY A 93 -15.29 -6.34 -16.32
C GLY A 93 -13.98 -7.14 -16.25
N GLY A 94 -13.06 -6.87 -17.18
CA GLY A 94 -11.74 -7.46 -17.22
C GLY A 94 -10.85 -6.97 -16.09
N LEU A 95 -9.70 -7.62 -15.94
CA LEU A 95 -8.66 -7.09 -15.06
C LEU A 95 -8.11 -5.80 -15.69
N PRO A 96 -7.97 -4.71 -14.92
CA PRO A 96 -7.44 -3.47 -15.44
C PRO A 96 -6.01 -3.68 -15.95
N TYR A 97 -5.69 -2.99 -17.04
CA TYR A 97 -4.30 -2.78 -17.43
C TYR A 97 -3.67 -1.85 -16.39
N GLY A 98 -2.46 -2.17 -15.98
CA GLY A 98 -1.74 -1.37 -15.01
C GLY A 98 -0.26 -1.65 -15.13
N GLY A 99 0.52 -0.58 -15.07
CA GLY A 99 1.96 -0.69 -15.09
C GLY A 99 2.56 -0.85 -13.71
N GLU A 100 3.80 -1.33 -13.69
CA GLU A 100 4.57 -1.52 -12.46
C GLU A 100 5.96 -0.94 -12.63
N LEU A 101 6.32 -0.01 -11.74
CA LEU A 101 7.68 0.54 -11.65
C LEU A 101 8.42 -0.11 -10.48
N ILE A 102 9.55 -0.76 -10.76
CA ILE A 102 10.44 -1.31 -9.74
C ILE A 102 11.70 -0.44 -9.66
N LEU A 103 11.94 0.15 -8.49
CA LEU A 103 13.15 0.94 -8.20
C LEU A 103 14.08 0.16 -7.25
N ALA A 104 15.30 -0.12 -7.71
CA ALA A 104 16.36 -0.71 -6.90
C ALA A 104 17.52 0.28 -6.77
N LEU A 105 17.86 0.65 -5.54
CA LEU A 105 18.94 1.58 -5.22
C LEU A 105 20.04 0.82 -4.48
N ASP A 106 21.27 0.90 -4.98
CA ASP A 106 22.45 0.30 -4.35
C ASP A 106 23.19 1.37 -3.53
N PRO A 107 23.14 1.34 -2.18
CA PRO A 107 23.81 2.32 -1.34
C PRO A 107 25.31 2.44 -1.62
N GLN A 108 25.96 1.35 -2.05
CA GLN A 108 27.39 1.34 -2.34
C GLN A 108 27.73 2.25 -3.52
N ARG A 109 26.84 2.36 -4.51
CA ARG A 109 27.03 3.24 -5.68
C ARG A 109 26.84 4.72 -5.36
N PHE A 110 26.07 5.06 -4.33
CA PHE A 110 25.83 6.44 -3.91
C PHE A 110 26.83 6.93 -2.87
N LEU A 111 27.24 6.06 -1.95
CA LEU A 111 27.97 6.43 -0.74
C LEU A 111 29.44 5.95 -0.75
N GLY A 112 29.83 5.08 -1.67
CA GLY A 112 31.20 4.57 -1.76
C GLY A 112 31.68 3.91 -0.46
N GLU A 113 32.90 4.23 -0.04
CA GLU A 113 33.52 3.66 1.16
C GLU A 113 32.75 3.99 2.45
N GLU A 114 32.00 5.10 2.48
CA GLU A 114 31.23 5.53 3.64
C GLU A 114 29.90 4.79 3.82
N ALA A 115 29.50 3.93 2.86
CA ALA A 115 28.22 3.22 2.88
C ALA A 115 28.00 2.47 4.20
N SER A 116 29.03 1.77 4.69
CA SER A 116 28.98 1.01 5.95
C SER A 116 28.65 1.89 7.17
N ALA A 117 29.30 3.06 7.27
CA ALA A 117 29.09 4.00 8.36
C ALA A 117 27.68 4.63 8.31
N HIS A 118 27.18 4.96 7.12
CA HIS A 118 25.83 5.49 6.96
C HIS A 118 24.75 4.44 7.24
N LEU A 119 24.95 3.18 6.82
CA LEU A 119 24.04 2.09 7.16
C LEU A 119 24.02 1.85 8.67
N ALA A 120 25.16 1.89 9.36
CA ALA A 120 25.21 1.79 10.82
C ALA A 120 24.42 2.92 11.54
N ARG A 121 24.43 4.14 10.98
CA ARG A 121 23.59 5.25 11.48
C ARG A 121 22.09 4.97 11.29
N ALA A 122 21.70 4.39 10.15
CA ALA A 122 20.31 3.99 9.91
C ALA A 122 19.86 2.89 10.89
N GLU A 123 20.71 1.89 11.14
CA GLU A 123 20.46 0.85 12.15
C GLU A 123 20.26 1.45 13.55
N THR A 124 21.08 2.44 13.92
CA THR A 124 20.94 3.16 15.20
C THR A 124 19.58 3.84 15.33
N LEU A 125 19.10 4.48 14.26
CA LEU A 125 17.77 5.10 14.22
C LEU A 125 16.66 4.05 14.41
N PHE A 126 16.74 2.92 13.71
CA PHE A 126 15.76 1.85 13.81
C PHE A 126 15.73 1.21 15.20
N ALA A 127 16.89 0.98 15.81
CA ALA A 127 16.99 0.49 17.18
C ALA A 127 16.36 1.50 18.17
N GLY A 128 16.59 2.79 17.97
CA GLY A 128 15.98 3.86 18.79
C GLY A 128 14.44 3.88 18.70
N MET A 129 13.88 3.65 17.51
CA MET A 129 12.43 3.52 17.34
C MET A 129 11.87 2.29 18.06
N GLN A 130 12.52 1.14 17.92
CA GLN A 130 12.11 -0.11 18.59
C GLN A 130 12.20 -0.02 20.11
N ALA A 131 13.23 0.64 20.65
CA ALA A 131 13.39 0.85 22.09
C ALA A 131 12.22 1.65 22.71
N GLN A 132 11.52 2.45 21.90
CA GLN A 132 10.31 3.18 22.29
C GLN A 132 9.03 2.34 22.13
N GLY A 133 9.15 1.06 21.78
CA GLY A 133 8.03 0.16 21.52
C GLY A 133 7.41 0.31 20.13
N ALA A 134 7.99 1.13 19.24
CA ALA A 134 7.48 1.25 17.88
C ALA A 134 7.80 -0.01 17.07
N ARG A 135 6.81 -0.50 16.31
CA ARG A 135 7.02 -1.60 15.38
C ARG A 135 7.51 -1.09 14.04
N LEU A 136 8.63 -1.61 13.56
CA LEU A 136 9.17 -1.24 12.25
C LEU A 136 8.29 -1.78 11.11
N PRO A 137 8.19 -1.04 10.00
CA PRO A 137 7.54 -1.53 8.79
C PRO A 137 8.18 -2.82 8.27
N GLY A 138 7.36 -3.85 8.07
CA GLY A 138 7.81 -5.15 7.58
C GLY A 138 8.10 -6.19 8.66
N GLU A 139 8.31 -5.75 9.92
CA GLU A 139 8.68 -6.64 11.03
C GLU A 139 7.70 -7.81 11.17
N ARG A 140 6.38 -7.54 11.18
CA ARG A 140 5.34 -8.59 11.24
C ARG A 140 5.47 -9.61 10.11
N ARG A 141 5.78 -9.17 8.89
CA ARG A 141 5.90 -10.08 7.74
C ARG A 141 7.13 -10.94 7.83
N TYR A 142 8.25 -10.37 8.29
CA TYR A 142 9.46 -11.12 8.51
C TYR A 142 9.25 -12.20 9.58
N GLN A 143 8.65 -11.85 10.72
CA GLN A 143 8.31 -12.82 11.76
C GLN A 143 7.34 -13.90 11.27
N ALA A 144 6.28 -13.52 10.55
CA ALA A 144 5.33 -14.47 9.98
C ALA A 144 5.99 -15.40 8.95
N ARG A 145 6.95 -14.91 8.16
CA ARG A 145 7.72 -15.72 7.22
C ARG A 145 8.58 -16.75 7.96
N LEU A 146 9.31 -16.34 8.99
CA LEU A 146 10.12 -17.25 9.81
C LEU A 146 9.27 -18.34 10.48
N GLN A 147 8.06 -18.00 10.93
CA GLN A 147 7.12 -18.97 11.49
C GLN A 147 6.57 -19.92 10.41
N SER A 148 6.18 -19.38 9.25
CA SER A 148 5.65 -20.18 8.13
C SER A 148 6.68 -21.15 7.55
N GLU A 149 7.97 -20.75 7.50
CA GLU A 149 9.08 -21.62 7.09
C GLU A 149 9.27 -22.80 8.06
N LYS A 150 8.89 -22.66 9.34
CA LYS A 150 9.00 -23.71 10.36
C LYS A 150 7.75 -24.58 10.50
N GLN A 151 6.56 -24.00 10.31
CA GLN A 151 5.27 -24.61 10.68
C GLN A 151 4.31 -24.81 9.50
N GLY A 152 4.68 -24.37 8.30
CA GLY A 152 3.81 -24.36 7.13
C GLY A 152 2.83 -23.17 7.09
N PRO A 153 2.19 -22.92 5.94
CA PRO A 153 1.26 -21.80 5.77
C PRO A 153 -0.07 -22.09 6.49
N GLY A 154 -0.13 -21.78 7.80
CA GLY A 154 -1.34 -21.98 8.62
C GLY A 154 -1.39 -21.21 9.95
N ALA A 155 -0.26 -20.65 10.41
CA ALA A 155 -0.16 -19.96 11.70
C ALA A 155 -0.77 -18.53 11.72
N PHE A 156 -1.70 -18.20 10.83
CA PHE A 156 -2.27 -16.84 10.73
C PHE A 156 -3.36 -16.55 11.79
N SER A 157 -3.90 -17.59 12.43
CA SER A 157 -5.03 -17.50 13.37
C SER A 157 -4.67 -16.88 14.75
N GLN A 158 -3.39 -16.88 15.16
CA GLN A 158 -2.99 -16.46 16.52
C GLN A 158 -2.35 -15.06 16.62
N LEU A 159 -2.42 -14.25 15.56
CA LEU A 159 -1.79 -12.90 15.51
C LEU A 159 -2.79 -11.78 15.18
N VAL A 160 -4.07 -11.97 15.51
CA VAL A 160 -5.11 -10.93 15.46
C VAL A 160 -5.10 -10.15 16.78
#